data_AF-A0A090WK26-F1
#
_entry.id   AF-A0A090WK26-F1
#
_cell.length_a   1.000
_cell.length_b   1.000
_cell.length_c   1.000
_cell.angle_alpha   90.00
_cell.angle_beta   90.00
_cell.angle_gamma   90.00
#
_symmetry.space_group_name_H-M   'P 1'
#
loop_
_entity.id
_entity.type
_entity.pdbx_description
1 polymer ?
#
loop_
_entity_poly.entity_id
_entity_poly.type
_entity_poly.pdbx_seq_one_letter_code
_entity_poly.pdbx_strand_id
1 'polypeptide(L)'
;MCCIISLNLLNSQSYVGLNTDNYAGVHSLILNPSGVVDSRFKTDINLISISAFGGSDYFGINLNDIIKAEDGFDFDSDVEKTPTNANNFFVNTDILGPSFMFNLSPKSSIGILSRVRAVFNLHNVSGELYENLSDNFDTNENFNFNSTDVTGTVHAWAEISLVYGRILIDSKKQFLKGGISLKYLQGAGGVFVNSKFYR
;
A
#
# COMPACT_ATOMS: atom_id res chain seq x y z
N MET A 1 -31.28 11.47 -8.16
CA MET A 1 -29.96 11.55 -7.52
C MET A 1 -29.21 10.27 -7.89
N CYS A 2 -28.40 10.32 -8.94
CA CYS A 2 -27.72 9.14 -9.46
C CYS A 2 -26.40 8.99 -8.67
N CYS A 3 -26.40 8.15 -7.63
CA CYS A 3 -25.16 7.71 -6.99
C CYS A 3 -24.49 6.72 -7.93
N ILE A 4 -23.41 7.13 -8.58
CA ILE A 4 -22.51 6.21 -9.26
C ILE A 4 -21.76 5.46 -8.14
N ILE A 5 -22.25 4.29 -7.78
CA ILE A 5 -21.56 3.38 -6.85
C ILE A 5 -20.61 2.54 -7.71
N SER A 6 -19.36 2.98 -7.81
CA SER A 6 -18.28 2.12 -8.30
C SER A 6 -17.81 1.21 -7.17
N LEU A 7 -18.27 -0.05 -7.15
CA LEU A 7 -17.69 -1.09 -6.31
C LEU A 7 -16.33 -1.48 -6.90
N ASN A 8 -15.24 -0.92 -6.38
CA ASN A 8 -13.90 -1.41 -6.69
C ASN A 8 -13.44 -2.29 -5.53
N LEU A 9 -13.35 -3.61 -5.76
CA LEU A 9 -12.69 -4.55 -4.86
C LEU A 9 -11.17 -4.31 -4.95
N LEU A 10 -10.67 -3.27 -4.27
CA LEU A 10 -9.26 -2.87 -4.32
C LEU A 10 -8.47 -3.54 -3.18
N ASN A 11 -7.64 -4.51 -3.52
CA ASN A 11 -6.71 -5.19 -2.61
C ASN A 11 -5.38 -4.43 -2.42
N SER A 12 -5.42 -3.10 -2.41
CA SER A 12 -4.23 -2.27 -2.21
C SER A 12 -4.58 -1.09 -1.30
N GLN A 13 -4.93 -1.41 -0.06
CA GLN A 13 -5.16 -0.41 0.98
C GLN A 13 -3.82 -0.04 1.62
N SER A 14 -3.70 1.22 2.03
CA SER A 14 -2.52 1.73 2.75
C SER A 14 -3.04 2.52 3.95
N TYR A 15 -2.31 2.47 5.07
CA TYR A 15 -2.68 3.13 6.32
C TYR A 15 -4.12 2.79 6.80
N VAL A 16 -4.44 1.49 6.78
CA VAL A 16 -5.75 0.97 7.19
C VAL A 16 -6.08 1.44 8.61
N GLY A 17 -7.26 2.04 8.79
CA GLY A 17 -7.71 2.61 10.07
C GLY A 17 -7.23 4.03 10.34
N LEU A 18 -6.01 4.40 9.93
CA LEU A 18 -5.45 5.74 10.16
C LEU A 18 -6.08 6.80 9.25
N ASN A 19 -6.26 6.51 7.95
CA ASN A 19 -6.69 7.52 6.97
C ASN A 19 -8.20 7.85 7.02
N THR A 20 -8.97 7.12 7.83
CA THR A 20 -10.44 7.23 7.90
C THR A 20 -10.93 7.96 9.15
N ASP A 21 -10.03 8.33 10.07
CA ASP A 21 -10.42 9.04 11.29
C ASP A 21 -10.75 10.52 11.01
N ASN A 22 -11.60 11.11 11.85
CA ASN A 22 -11.92 12.54 11.85
C ASN A 22 -10.71 13.41 12.23
N TYR A 23 -9.65 12.80 12.77
CA TYR A 23 -8.37 13.43 13.10
C TYR A 23 -7.22 12.96 12.21
N ALA A 24 -7.51 12.27 11.10
CA ALA A 24 -6.49 11.74 10.20
C ALA A 24 -5.70 12.81 9.44
N GLY A 25 -6.15 14.07 9.46
CA GLY A 25 -5.37 15.20 8.98
C GLY A 25 -4.89 15.05 7.52
N VAL A 26 -3.59 15.22 7.28
CA VAL A 26 -2.94 15.04 5.97
C VAL A 26 -3.18 13.65 5.37
N HIS A 27 -3.28 12.61 6.20
CA HIS A 27 -3.47 11.24 5.74
C HIS A 27 -4.87 11.01 5.12
N SER A 28 -5.89 11.75 5.56
CA SER A 28 -7.23 11.70 4.96
C SER A 28 -7.26 12.19 3.51
N LEU A 29 -6.33 13.09 3.15
CA LEU A 29 -6.27 13.71 1.81
C LEU A 29 -5.86 12.71 0.73
N ILE A 30 -5.24 11.59 1.13
CA ILE A 30 -4.90 10.48 0.24
C ILE A 30 -6.17 9.83 -0.32
N LEU A 31 -7.23 9.73 0.50
CA LEU A 31 -8.51 9.13 0.13
C LEU A 31 -9.50 10.16 -0.42
N ASN A 32 -9.58 11.35 0.20
CA ASN A 32 -10.58 12.35 -0.15
C ASN A 32 -10.02 13.78 -0.03
N PRO A 33 -9.84 14.51 -1.15
CA PRO A 33 -9.29 15.86 -1.11
C PRO A 33 -10.18 16.88 -0.39
N SER A 34 -11.49 16.62 -0.26
CA SER A 34 -12.39 17.49 0.50
C SER A 34 -12.13 17.44 2.02
N GLY A 35 -11.38 16.44 2.50
CA GLY A 35 -10.97 16.34 3.91
C GLY A 35 -10.12 17.52 4.39
N VAL A 36 -9.48 18.27 3.47
CA VAL A 36 -8.58 19.38 3.81
C VAL A 36 -9.27 20.51 4.57
N VAL A 37 -10.58 20.70 4.37
CA VAL A 37 -11.39 21.70 5.09
C VAL A 37 -12.16 21.13 6.28
N ASP A 38 -12.13 19.82 6.46
CA ASP A 38 -12.86 19.12 7.53
C ASP A 38 -12.01 18.84 8.77
N SER A 39 -10.71 19.11 8.67
CA SER A 39 -9.78 18.92 9.77
C SER A 39 -10.14 19.80 10.97
N ARG A 40 -10.14 19.19 12.15
CA ARG A 40 -10.25 19.90 13.44
C ARG A 40 -8.98 20.66 13.79
N PHE A 41 -7.86 20.36 13.14
CA PHE A 41 -6.59 21.06 13.30
C PHE A 41 -6.48 22.22 12.32
N LYS A 42 -5.94 23.36 12.79
CA LYS A 42 -5.61 24.50 11.90
C LYS A 42 -4.43 24.21 10.99
N THR A 43 -3.49 23.42 11.52
CA THR A 43 -2.25 23.01 10.88
C THR A 43 -1.97 21.57 11.27
N ASP A 44 -1.60 20.77 10.29
CA ASP A 44 -1.11 19.40 10.48
C ASP A 44 0.16 19.19 9.66
N ILE A 45 1.13 18.51 10.25
CA ILE A 45 2.46 18.30 9.69
C ILE A 45 2.81 16.82 9.86
N ASN A 46 2.96 16.13 8.74
CA ASN A 46 3.55 14.81 8.71
C ASN A 46 4.98 14.92 8.17
N LEU A 47 5.96 14.45 8.94
CA LEU A 47 7.35 14.39 8.49
C LEU A 47 7.60 13.12 7.67
N ILE A 48 7.25 11.98 8.26
CA ILE A 48 7.34 10.68 7.63
C ILE A 48 6.32 9.75 8.28
N SER A 49 5.61 9.01 7.46
CA SER A 49 4.73 7.91 7.88
C SER A 49 4.96 6.74 6.94
N ILE A 50 5.00 5.52 7.47
CA ILE A 50 5.27 4.31 6.70
C ILE A 50 4.13 3.33 6.94
N SER A 51 3.62 2.74 5.87
CA SER A 51 2.66 1.66 5.90
C SER A 51 3.16 0.56 4.98
N ALA A 52 3.46 -0.61 5.56
CA ALA A 52 3.90 -1.78 4.83
C ALA A 52 2.97 -2.94 5.16
N PHE A 53 2.50 -3.62 4.12
CA PHE A 53 1.71 -4.84 4.20
C PHE A 53 2.40 -5.89 3.35
N GLY A 54 2.58 -7.08 3.89
CA GLY A 54 3.10 -8.23 3.17
C GLY A 54 2.35 -9.47 3.61
N GLY A 55 2.17 -10.41 2.69
CA GLY A 55 1.51 -11.66 3.00
C GLY A 55 1.82 -12.72 1.96
N SER A 56 1.75 -13.97 2.41
CA SER A 56 1.87 -15.14 1.57
C SER A 56 1.06 -16.30 2.15
N ASP A 57 0.67 -17.23 1.29
CA ASP A 57 0.13 -18.55 1.65
C ASP A 57 1.24 -19.60 1.86
N TYR A 58 2.50 -19.24 1.61
CA TYR A 58 3.67 -20.10 1.82
C TYR A 58 4.21 -20.07 3.26
N PHE A 59 4.06 -18.93 3.93
CA PHE A 59 4.61 -18.66 5.26
C PHE A 59 3.50 -18.44 6.27
N GLY A 60 3.41 -19.33 7.25
CA GLY A 60 2.61 -19.14 8.46
C GLY A 60 3.50 -18.58 9.56
N ILE A 61 3.21 -17.36 10.03
CA ILE A 61 3.89 -16.78 11.19
C ILE A 61 2.94 -16.83 12.38
N ASN A 62 3.38 -17.47 13.47
CA ASN A 62 2.64 -17.48 14.72
C ASN A 62 3.05 -16.29 15.59
N LEU A 63 2.07 -15.43 15.91
CA LEU A 63 2.30 -14.22 16.71
C LEU A 63 2.81 -14.52 18.13
N ASN A 64 2.49 -15.70 18.68
CA ASN A 64 2.97 -16.08 20.01
C ASN A 64 4.47 -16.34 20.04
N ASP A 65 5.04 -16.80 18.92
CA ASP A 65 6.46 -17.12 18.82
C ASP A 65 7.28 -15.85 18.60
N ILE A 66 6.76 -14.89 17.83
CA ILE A 66 7.34 -13.53 17.72
C ILE A 66 7.42 -12.82 19.09
N ILE A 67 6.35 -12.89 19.89
CA ILE A 67 6.27 -12.17 21.18
C ILE A 67 7.15 -12.82 22.25
N LYS A 68 7.43 -14.13 22.14
CA LYS A 68 8.22 -14.91 23.09
C LYS A 68 9.68 -15.08 22.69
N ALA A 69 10.08 -14.65 21.49
CA ALA A 69 11.46 -14.69 21.04
C ALA A 69 12.31 -13.69 21.84
N GLU A 70 12.98 -14.17 22.90
CA GLU A 70 13.86 -13.36 23.74
C GLU A 70 15.19 -12.98 23.05
N ASP A 71 15.64 -13.78 22.07
CA ASP A 71 16.92 -13.61 21.34
C ASP A 71 16.77 -13.03 19.91
N GLY A 72 15.57 -12.60 19.54
CA GLY A 72 15.25 -12.12 18.19
C GLY A 72 14.57 -13.19 17.34
N PHE A 73 13.75 -12.73 16.40
CA PHE A 73 12.97 -13.59 15.49
C PHE A 73 13.86 -14.09 14.34
N ASP A 74 14.02 -15.41 14.23
CA ASP A 74 14.76 -16.03 13.13
C ASP A 74 13.77 -16.59 12.10
N PHE A 75 13.82 -16.03 10.88
CA PHE A 75 12.90 -16.37 9.79
C PHE A 75 13.03 -17.83 9.34
N ASP A 76 14.18 -18.47 9.57
CA ASP A 76 14.42 -19.85 9.11
C ASP A 76 13.95 -20.91 10.11
N SER A 77 13.97 -20.61 11.42
CA SER A 77 13.54 -21.55 12.47
C SER A 77 12.10 -21.34 12.94
N ASP A 78 11.58 -20.10 12.87
CA ASP A 78 10.36 -19.71 13.57
C ASP A 78 9.15 -19.55 12.63
N VAL A 79 9.32 -19.83 11.34
CA VAL A 79 8.26 -19.73 10.32
C VAL A 79 7.83 -21.12 9.86
N GLU A 80 6.53 -21.42 10.00
CA GLU A 80 5.96 -22.63 9.42
C GLU A 80 5.85 -22.46 7.91
N LYS A 81 6.66 -23.23 7.16
CA LYS A 81 6.59 -23.28 5.70
C LYS A 81 5.52 -24.27 5.27
N THR A 82 4.54 -23.81 4.49
CA THR A 82 3.51 -24.66 3.87
C THR A 82 3.64 -24.63 2.35
N PRO A 83 4.67 -25.29 1.78
CA PRO A 83 4.92 -25.23 0.34
C PRO A 83 3.78 -25.89 -0.44
N THR A 84 3.08 -25.09 -1.26
CA THR A 84 2.18 -25.62 -2.30
C THR A 84 2.78 -25.44 -3.69
N ASN A 85 2.18 -26.02 -4.72
CA ASN A 85 2.61 -25.82 -6.11
C ASN A 85 2.17 -24.46 -6.69
N ALA A 86 1.39 -23.67 -5.93
CA ALA A 86 0.68 -22.48 -6.41
C ALA A 86 0.63 -21.38 -5.34
N ASN A 87 1.78 -20.97 -4.82
CA ASN A 87 1.83 -19.97 -3.76
C ASN A 87 1.70 -18.54 -4.31
N ASN A 88 1.10 -17.67 -3.52
CA ASN A 88 0.91 -16.26 -3.79
C ASN A 88 1.71 -15.44 -2.77
N PHE A 89 2.32 -14.36 -3.25
CA PHE A 89 3.06 -13.42 -2.43
C PHE A 89 2.65 -12.01 -2.82
N PHE A 90 2.42 -11.16 -1.83
CA PHE A 90 2.25 -9.73 -2.10
C PHE A 90 3.01 -8.91 -1.07
N VAL A 91 3.50 -7.77 -1.53
CA VAL A 91 4.08 -6.72 -0.69
C VAL A 91 3.58 -5.37 -1.20
N ASN A 92 3.10 -4.53 -0.30
CA ASN A 92 2.63 -3.19 -0.57
C ASN A 92 3.25 -2.25 0.46
N THR A 93 4.05 -1.32 -0.01
CA THR A 93 4.72 -0.32 0.82
C THR A 93 4.29 1.06 0.36
N ASP A 94 3.89 1.88 1.32
CA ASP A 94 3.44 3.24 1.11
C ASP A 94 4.10 4.14 2.16
N ILE A 95 4.79 5.16 1.68
CA ILE A 95 5.56 6.10 2.49
C ILE A 95 5.05 7.50 2.18
N LEU A 96 4.39 8.12 3.14
CA LEU A 96 4.03 9.52 3.12
C LEU A 96 5.19 10.31 3.71
N GLY A 97 5.91 11.02 2.85
CA GLY A 97 6.99 11.92 3.24
C GLY A 97 6.49 13.24 3.80
N PRO A 98 7.35 14.28 3.81
CA PRO A 98 7.00 15.61 4.30
C PRO A 98 5.72 16.12 3.64
N SER A 99 4.69 16.29 4.45
CA SER A 99 3.35 16.65 4.03
C SER A 99 2.77 17.63 5.04
N PHE A 100 2.03 18.60 4.53
CA PHE A 100 1.52 19.70 5.33
C PHE A 100 0.09 20.00 4.94
N MET A 101 -0.72 20.36 5.91
CA MET A 101 -2.07 20.86 5.71
C MET A 101 -2.28 22.11 6.55
N PHE A 102 -2.84 23.14 5.94
CA PHE A 102 -3.04 24.45 6.56
C PHE A 102 -4.40 25.05 6.19
N ASN A 103 -5.06 25.64 7.18
CA ASN A 103 -6.28 26.42 6.95
C ASN A 103 -5.91 27.86 6.55
N LEU A 104 -6.22 28.24 5.30
CA LEU A 104 -6.02 29.62 4.81
C LEU A 104 -7.06 30.57 5.39
N SER A 105 -8.29 30.10 5.53
CA SER A 105 -9.44 30.86 6.03
C SER A 105 -10.43 29.90 6.71
N PRO A 106 -11.45 30.39 7.44
CA PRO A 106 -12.46 29.53 8.06
C PRO A 106 -13.23 28.63 7.08
N LYS A 107 -13.18 28.91 5.77
CA LYS A 107 -13.88 28.14 4.74
C LYS A 107 -12.98 27.50 3.71
N SER A 108 -11.67 27.76 3.72
CA SER A 108 -10.76 27.29 2.67
C SER A 108 -9.44 26.83 3.26
N SER A 109 -8.94 25.70 2.77
CA SER A 109 -7.72 25.05 3.26
C SER A 109 -6.92 24.48 2.11
N ILE A 110 -5.62 24.32 2.32
CA ILE A 110 -4.66 23.80 1.36
C ILE A 110 -3.81 22.72 2.01
N GLY A 111 -3.41 21.74 1.21
CA GLY A 111 -2.52 20.66 1.61
C GLY A 111 -1.49 20.38 0.54
N ILE A 112 -0.28 20.00 0.97
CA ILE A 112 0.80 19.52 0.11
C ILE A 112 1.19 18.16 0.64
N LEU A 113 1.24 17.16 -0.23
CA LEU A 113 1.63 15.81 0.13
C LEU A 113 2.78 15.34 -0.76
N SER A 114 3.74 14.66 -0.16
CA SER A 114 4.74 13.89 -0.88
C SER A 114 4.60 12.43 -0.47
N ARG A 115 4.55 11.53 -1.44
CA ARG A 115 4.28 10.11 -1.19
C ARG A 115 5.06 9.24 -2.16
N VAL A 116 5.51 8.08 -1.71
CA VAL A 116 6.15 7.04 -2.52
C VAL A 116 5.41 5.73 -2.25
N ARG A 117 5.07 5.01 -3.31
CA ARG A 117 4.39 3.74 -3.23
C ARG A 117 5.08 2.68 -4.07
N ALA A 118 5.22 1.49 -3.51
CA ALA A 118 5.71 0.30 -4.17
C ALA A 118 4.74 -0.85 -3.94
N VAL A 119 4.38 -1.55 -5.01
CA VAL A 119 3.48 -2.70 -4.98
C VAL A 119 4.14 -3.84 -5.73
N PHE A 120 4.19 -5.00 -5.10
CA PHE A 120 4.73 -6.24 -5.60
C PHE A 120 3.69 -7.33 -5.42
N ASN A 121 3.40 -8.08 -6.48
CA ASN A 121 2.53 -9.24 -6.43
C ASN A 121 3.17 -10.36 -7.26
N LEU A 122 3.24 -11.54 -6.69
CA LEU A 122 3.57 -12.79 -7.38
C LEU A 122 2.43 -13.77 -7.16
N HIS A 123 2.07 -14.48 -8.21
CA HIS A 123 1.05 -15.51 -8.19
C HIS A 123 1.59 -16.80 -8.79
N ASN A 124 1.10 -17.91 -8.25
CA ASN A 124 1.32 -19.25 -8.76
C ASN A 124 2.80 -19.69 -8.76
N VAL A 125 3.55 -19.27 -7.73
CA VAL A 125 4.95 -19.66 -7.55
C VAL A 125 5.02 -21.05 -6.93
N SER A 126 5.67 -22.00 -7.61
CA SER A 126 5.92 -23.33 -7.05
C SER A 126 6.85 -23.24 -5.84
N GLY A 127 6.53 -23.95 -4.75
CA GLY A 127 7.37 -23.99 -3.54
C GLY A 127 8.79 -24.48 -3.81
N GLU A 128 8.99 -25.34 -4.82
CA GLU A 128 10.30 -25.81 -5.26
C GLU A 128 11.16 -24.68 -5.88
N LEU A 129 10.56 -23.66 -6.52
CA LEU A 129 11.31 -22.49 -6.99
C LEU A 129 11.85 -21.66 -5.82
N TYR A 130 11.05 -21.55 -4.75
CA TYR A 130 11.34 -20.70 -3.61
C TYR A 130 12.50 -21.26 -2.78
N GLU A 131 12.47 -22.56 -2.44
CA GLU A 131 13.57 -23.19 -1.69
C GLU A 131 14.90 -23.09 -2.47
N ASN A 132 14.88 -23.28 -3.79
CA ASN A 132 16.08 -23.13 -4.63
C ASN A 132 16.60 -21.68 -4.72
N LEU A 133 15.72 -20.67 -4.64
CA LEU A 133 16.11 -19.26 -4.55
C LEU A 133 16.71 -18.91 -3.17
N SER A 134 16.19 -19.54 -2.11
CA SER A 134 16.64 -19.36 -0.73
C SER A 134 18.04 -19.94 -0.50
N ASP A 135 18.36 -21.07 -1.14
CA ASP A 135 19.66 -21.75 -1.03
C ASP A 135 20.76 -21.16 -1.95
N ASN A 136 20.61 -19.91 -2.44
CA ASN A 136 21.60 -19.19 -3.25
C ASN A 136 22.06 -19.91 -4.53
N PHE A 137 21.19 -20.71 -5.18
CA PHE A 137 21.52 -21.49 -6.40
C PHE A 137 22.86 -22.24 -6.27
N ASP A 138 22.90 -23.38 -5.59
CA ASP A 138 24.05 -24.28 -5.66
C ASP A 138 24.24 -24.73 -7.13
N THR A 139 25.24 -24.17 -7.81
CA THR A 139 25.41 -24.19 -9.28
C THR A 139 25.79 -25.55 -9.87
N ASN A 140 25.57 -26.66 -9.16
CA ASN A 140 26.11 -27.97 -9.50
C ASN A 140 25.08 -29.01 -9.97
N GLU A 141 23.77 -28.68 -10.01
CA GLU A 141 22.73 -29.61 -10.49
C GLU A 141 22.02 -29.10 -11.75
N ASN A 142 21.69 -30.02 -12.66
CA ASN A 142 20.86 -29.71 -13.83
C ASN A 142 19.39 -29.58 -13.37
N PHE A 143 18.90 -28.35 -13.31
CA PHE A 143 17.56 -28.06 -12.81
C PHE A 143 16.48 -28.29 -13.90
N ASN A 144 15.48 -29.10 -13.59
CA ASN A 144 14.25 -29.23 -14.37
C ASN A 144 13.10 -28.61 -13.57
N PHE A 145 12.70 -27.40 -13.93
CA PHE A 145 11.68 -26.65 -13.23
C PHE A 145 10.32 -26.78 -13.93
N ASN A 146 9.31 -27.27 -13.24
CA ASN A 146 7.93 -27.31 -13.72
C ASN A 146 7.07 -26.35 -12.89
N SER A 147 7.15 -25.05 -13.16
CA SER A 147 6.10 -24.12 -12.73
C SER A 147 5.38 -23.58 -13.95
N THR A 148 4.10 -23.90 -13.97
CA THR A 148 3.15 -23.46 -14.96
C THR A 148 2.55 -22.13 -14.53
N ASP A 149 2.51 -21.15 -15.43
CA ASP A 149 1.71 -19.92 -15.29
C ASP A 149 2.08 -18.99 -14.12
N VAL A 150 3.37 -18.87 -13.80
CA VAL A 150 3.86 -17.83 -12.88
C VAL A 150 3.54 -16.45 -13.46
N THR A 151 2.89 -15.61 -12.64
CA THR A 151 2.69 -14.20 -12.97
C THR A 151 3.22 -13.30 -11.87
N GLY A 152 3.92 -12.25 -12.27
CA GLY A 152 4.55 -11.32 -11.35
C GLY A 152 4.39 -9.89 -11.82
N THR A 153 4.14 -8.98 -10.89
CA THR A 153 3.97 -7.56 -11.17
C THR A 153 4.64 -6.76 -10.07
N VAL A 154 5.55 -5.88 -10.48
CA VAL A 154 6.22 -4.92 -9.60
C VAL A 154 5.96 -3.53 -10.14
N HIS A 155 5.54 -2.62 -9.28
CA HIS A 155 5.28 -1.22 -9.61
C HIS A 155 5.75 -0.30 -8.51
N ALA A 156 6.51 0.72 -8.87
CA ALA A 156 6.90 1.77 -7.95
C ALA A 156 6.69 3.15 -8.57
N TRP A 157 6.13 4.07 -7.79
CA TRP A 157 5.96 5.47 -8.19
C TRP A 157 6.01 6.41 -7.00
N ALA A 158 6.39 7.64 -7.26
CA ALA A 158 6.28 8.76 -6.34
C ALA A 158 5.18 9.71 -6.81
N GLU A 159 4.52 10.37 -5.88
CA GLU A 159 3.56 11.44 -6.14
C GLU A 159 3.83 12.65 -5.26
N ILE A 160 3.73 13.84 -5.87
CA ILE A 160 3.58 15.11 -5.15
C ILE A 160 2.17 15.61 -5.45
N SER A 161 1.38 15.87 -4.41
CA SER A 161 -0.01 16.28 -4.52
C SER A 161 -0.22 17.66 -3.89
N LEU A 162 -0.83 18.58 -4.63
CA LEU A 162 -1.35 19.84 -4.12
C LEU A 162 -2.88 19.72 -4.00
N VAL A 163 -3.41 19.94 -2.81
CA VAL A 163 -4.83 19.78 -2.49
C VAL A 163 -5.38 21.13 -2.05
N TYR A 164 -6.52 21.52 -2.60
CA TYR A 164 -7.25 22.70 -2.17
C TYR A 164 -8.72 22.33 -1.93
N GLY A 165 -9.28 22.83 -0.84
CA GLY A 165 -10.68 22.58 -0.52
C GLY A 165 -11.38 23.82 0.00
N ARG A 166 -12.70 23.80 -0.13
CA ARG A 166 -13.57 24.87 0.31
C ARG A 166 -14.92 24.35 0.82
N ILE A 167 -15.43 24.96 1.88
CA ILE A 167 -16.82 24.84 2.31
C ILE A 167 -17.69 25.67 1.37
N LEU A 168 -18.56 24.99 0.61
CA LEU A 168 -19.44 25.59 -0.39
C LEU A 168 -20.75 26.06 0.23
N ILE A 169 -21.33 25.23 1.11
CA ILE A 169 -22.56 25.52 1.83
C ILE A 169 -22.34 25.23 3.30
N ASP A 170 -22.65 26.21 4.12
CA ASP A 170 -22.55 26.14 5.57
C ASP A 170 -23.85 26.69 6.16
N SER A 171 -24.76 25.79 6.53
CA SER A 171 -26.07 26.10 7.07
C SER A 171 -26.45 25.09 8.14
N LYS A 172 -27.33 25.47 9.08
CA LYS A 172 -27.70 24.61 10.24
C LYS A 172 -28.20 23.20 9.87
N LYS A 173 -28.76 23.00 8.66
CA LYS A 173 -29.32 21.73 8.20
C LYS A 173 -28.54 21.09 7.04
N GLN A 174 -27.65 21.83 6.39
CA GLN A 174 -26.99 21.41 5.15
C GLN A 174 -25.55 21.88 5.17
N PHE A 175 -24.62 20.94 4.98
CA PHE A 175 -23.20 21.19 4.92
C PHE A 175 -22.64 20.55 3.65
N LEU A 176 -22.02 21.36 2.80
CA LEU A 176 -21.42 20.90 1.55
C LEU A 176 -19.98 21.42 1.46
N LYS A 177 -19.05 20.50 1.28
CA LYS A 177 -17.63 20.78 1.05
C LYS A 177 -17.19 20.19 -0.28
N GLY A 178 -16.27 20.87 -0.94
CA GLY A 178 -15.63 20.41 -2.16
C GLY A 178 -14.11 20.47 -2.02
N GLY A 179 -13.41 19.55 -2.67
CA GLY A 179 -11.95 19.54 -2.72
C GLY A 179 -11.47 19.14 -4.11
N ILE A 180 -10.36 19.73 -4.53
CA ILE A 180 -9.65 19.38 -5.75
C ILE A 180 -8.20 19.03 -5.40
N SER A 181 -7.64 18.01 -6.06
CA SER A 181 -6.24 17.64 -5.92
C SER A 181 -5.56 17.64 -7.28
N LEU A 182 -4.46 18.36 -7.40
CA LEU A 182 -3.52 18.24 -8.50
C LEU A 182 -2.39 17.30 -8.09
N LYS A 183 -2.17 16.23 -8.87
CA LYS A 183 -1.15 15.22 -8.60
C LYS A 183 -0.12 15.19 -9.72
N TYR A 184 1.16 15.30 -9.35
CA TYR A 184 2.29 15.01 -10.23
C TYR A 184 2.85 13.63 -9.90
N LEU A 185 2.80 12.72 -10.86
CA LEU A 185 3.20 11.32 -10.71
C LEU A 185 4.52 11.09 -11.42
N GLN A 186 5.48 10.50 -10.71
CA GLN A 186 6.76 10.06 -11.25
C GLN A 186 6.90 8.55 -11.05
N GLY A 187 6.75 7.79 -12.13
CA GLY A 187 6.98 6.35 -12.10
C GLY A 187 8.47 6.05 -11.94
N ALA A 188 8.82 5.23 -10.94
CA ALA A 188 10.18 4.73 -10.76
C ALA A 188 10.44 3.48 -11.63
N GLY A 189 9.38 2.77 -12.00
CA GLY A 189 9.47 1.63 -12.91
C GLY A 189 8.32 0.64 -12.69
N GLY A 190 8.11 -0.23 -13.67
CA GLY A 190 7.21 -1.36 -13.55
C GLY A 190 7.78 -2.56 -14.29
N VAL A 191 7.72 -3.74 -13.66
CA VAL A 191 8.15 -5.01 -14.26
C VAL A 191 6.97 -5.96 -14.22
N PHE A 192 6.69 -6.57 -15.36
CA PHE A 192 5.66 -7.60 -15.49
C PHE A 192 6.31 -8.87 -16.01
N VAL A 193 6.05 -9.97 -15.31
CA VAL A 193 6.51 -11.30 -15.69
C VAL A 193 5.28 -12.17 -15.90
N ASN A 194 5.23 -12.85 -17.04
CA ASN A 194 4.20 -13.84 -17.34
C ASN A 194 4.90 -15.02 -18.03
N SER A 195 4.84 -16.19 -17.41
CA SER A 195 5.21 -17.44 -18.08
C SER A 195 3.94 -18.10 -18.59
N LYS A 196 3.97 -18.64 -19.81
CA LYS A 196 2.92 -19.52 -20.34
C LYS A 196 3.50 -20.89 -20.59
N PHE A 197 2.79 -21.93 -20.18
CA PHE A 197 3.12 -23.29 -20.56
C PHE A 197 2.83 -23.50 -22.06
N TYR A 198 3.86 -23.80 -22.86
CA TYR A 198 3.68 -24.24 -24.24
C TYR A 198 3.65 -25.77 -24.25
N ARG A 199 2.53 -26.31 -24.75
CA ARG A 199 2.22 -27.74 -24.78
C ARG A 199 2.89 -28.46 -25.94
#